data_AF-A0A0K9PS13-F1
#
_entry.id   AF-A0A0K9PS13-F1
#
_cell.length_a   1.000
_cell.length_b   1.000
_cell.length_c   1.000
_cell.angle_alpha   90.00
_cell.angle_beta   90.00
_cell.angle_gamma   90.00
#
_symmetry.space_group_name_H-M   'P 1'
#
loop_
_entity.id
_entity.type
_entity.pdbx_description
1 polymer ?
#
loop_
_entity_poly.entity_id
_entity_poly.type
_entity_poly.pdbx_seq_one_letter_code
_entity_poly.pdbx_strand_id
1 'polypeptide(L)'
;MKETSSNKEIEIAKLKRVCWFEVHGKHTTVNLTPGVTYEVAFVVKIEDHAYGWDVPVMLRLVTSTSDVQQYREKLSDMPRGKWTELIAGVFTVTPRDVRDLEFSLFELGSAWKSGLVLQGVVIRPKM
;
A
#
# COMPACT_ATOMS: atom_id res chain seq x y z
N MET A 1 -11.87 28.54 -22.16
CA MET A 1 -12.03 27.09 -21.89
C MET A 1 -11.60 26.86 -20.45
N LYS A 2 -12.45 26.28 -19.60
CA LYS A 2 -12.13 25.99 -18.18
C LYS A 2 -11.55 24.59 -18.12
N GLU A 3 -10.31 24.47 -17.68
CA GLU A 3 -9.72 23.20 -17.26
C GLU A 3 -9.72 23.22 -15.72
N THR A 4 -10.69 22.54 -15.13
CA THR A 4 -10.82 22.45 -13.68
C THR A 4 -9.88 21.36 -13.19
N SER A 5 -8.60 21.69 -13.03
CA SER A 5 -7.72 20.89 -12.18
C SER A 5 -8.24 21.02 -10.75
N SER A 6 -9.03 20.05 -10.28
CA SER A 6 -9.35 19.98 -8.86
C SER A 6 -8.05 19.74 -8.11
N ASN A 7 -7.47 20.81 -7.57
CA ASN A 7 -6.32 20.74 -6.68
C ASN A 7 -6.77 20.07 -5.37
N LYS A 8 -6.89 18.74 -5.39
CA LYS A 8 -7.14 17.93 -4.19
C LYS A 8 -5.83 17.87 -3.43
N GLU A 9 -5.78 18.56 -2.30
CA GLU A 9 -4.75 18.34 -1.29
C GLU A 9 -4.86 16.88 -0.82
N ILE A 10 -3.80 16.10 -1.02
CA ILE A 10 -3.75 14.71 -0.58
C ILE A 10 -3.23 14.71 0.85
N GLU A 11 -4.02 14.15 1.76
CA GLU A 11 -3.58 13.94 3.14
C GLU A 11 -2.46 12.89 3.17
N ILE A 12 -1.38 13.19 3.87
CA ILE A 12 -0.21 12.31 4.01
C ILE A 12 -0.07 11.90 5.47
N ALA A 13 0.04 10.60 5.71
CA ALA A 13 0.26 10.06 7.05
C ALA A 13 1.76 9.86 7.31
N LYS A 14 2.22 10.26 8.50
CA LYS A 14 3.61 10.05 8.96
C LYS A 14 3.62 9.18 10.22
N LEU A 15 4.38 8.09 10.16
CA LEU A 15 4.68 7.28 11.32
C LEU A 15 5.70 8.01 12.21
N LYS A 16 5.25 8.40 13.40
CA LYS A 16 6.11 8.93 14.46
C LYS A 16 6.93 7.77 15.07
N ARG A 17 7.18 7.79 16.38
CA ARG A 17 7.91 6.73 17.07
C ARG A 17 6.95 5.69 17.65
N VAL A 18 7.00 4.47 17.14
CA VAL A 18 6.16 3.33 17.60
C VAL A 18 6.96 2.04 17.67
N CYS A 19 6.46 1.04 18.39
CA CYS A 19 6.98 -0.34 18.32
C CYS A 19 6.20 -1.19 17.32
N TRP A 20 4.90 -1.00 17.16
CA TRP A 20 4.07 -1.69 16.16
C TRP A 20 3.35 -0.65 15.29
N PHE A 21 3.25 -0.92 13.98
CA PHE A 21 2.25 -0.27 13.11
C PHE A 21 1.54 -1.24 12.16
N GLU A 22 0.32 -0.90 11.77
CA GLU A 22 -0.42 -1.52 10.68
C GLU A 22 -1.18 -0.43 9.91
N VAL A 23 -1.05 -0.46 8.59
CA VAL A 23 -1.91 0.25 7.65
C VAL A 23 -2.84 -0.81 7.08
N HIS A 24 -4.14 -0.57 7.17
CA HIS A 24 -5.15 -1.47 6.64
C HIS A 24 -6.16 -0.68 5.80
N GLY A 25 -6.50 -1.21 4.63
CA GLY A 25 -7.50 -0.62 3.75
C GLY A 25 -8.36 -1.68 3.09
N LYS A 26 -9.57 -1.24 2.73
CA LYS A 26 -10.57 -2.07 2.07
C LYS A 26 -11.14 -1.34 0.86
N HIS A 27 -11.32 -2.04 -0.25
CA HIS A 27 -11.88 -1.47 -1.47
C HIS A 27 -12.78 -2.47 -2.19
N THR A 28 -13.85 -1.99 -2.82
CA THR A 28 -14.75 -2.86 -3.59
C THR A 28 -14.37 -2.84 -5.06
N THR A 29 -14.46 -4.00 -5.71
CA THR A 29 -14.13 -4.19 -7.13
C THR A 29 -15.25 -3.79 -8.08
N VAL A 30 -16.41 -3.34 -7.56
CA VAL A 30 -17.61 -2.98 -8.37
C VAL A 30 -17.31 -1.99 -9.49
N ASN A 31 -16.39 -1.05 -9.26
CA ASN A 31 -16.04 -0.01 -10.22
C ASN A 31 -14.81 -0.36 -11.07
N LEU A 32 -14.30 -1.60 -10.99
CA LEU A 32 -13.17 -2.07 -11.80
C LEU A 32 -13.67 -2.86 -13.02
N THR A 33 -12.86 -2.90 -14.07
CA THR A 33 -13.23 -3.55 -15.33
C THR A 33 -13.04 -5.06 -15.26
N PRO A 34 -14.09 -5.87 -15.50
CA PRO A 34 -13.94 -7.32 -15.57
C PRO A 34 -12.98 -7.77 -16.67
N GLY A 35 -12.24 -8.84 -16.40
CA GLY A 35 -11.22 -9.41 -17.30
C GLY A 35 -9.86 -8.71 -17.23
N VAL A 36 -9.75 -7.59 -16.51
CA VAL A 36 -8.48 -6.85 -16.35
C VAL A 36 -7.76 -7.31 -15.08
N THR A 37 -6.45 -7.49 -15.19
CA THR A 37 -5.56 -7.68 -14.04
C THR A 37 -5.18 -6.32 -13.47
N TYR A 38 -5.33 -6.16 -12.17
CA TYR A 38 -4.97 -4.97 -11.41
C TYR A 38 -3.81 -5.30 -10.46
N GLU A 39 -3.08 -4.26 -10.09
CA GLU A 39 -2.12 -4.28 -8.99
C GLU A 39 -2.54 -3.29 -7.90
N VAL A 40 -2.22 -3.63 -6.65
CA VAL A 40 -2.42 -2.77 -5.48
C VAL A 40 -1.04 -2.35 -4.99
N ALA A 41 -0.80 -1.06 -4.81
CA ALA A 41 0.49 -0.53 -4.37
C ALA A 41 0.35 0.48 -3.24
N PHE A 42 1.18 0.36 -2.20
CA PHE A 42 1.33 1.42 -1.20
C PHE A 42 2.37 2.43 -1.69
N VAL A 43 2.01 3.71 -1.71
CA VAL A 43 2.93 4.80 -2.07
C VAL A 43 3.55 5.36 -0.80
N VAL A 44 4.82 5.04 -0.59
CA VAL A 44 5.52 5.34 0.66
C VAL A 44 6.84 6.06 0.43
N LYS A 45 7.34 6.71 1.48
CA LYS A 45 8.67 7.31 1.53
C LYS A 45 9.30 7.04 2.89
N ILE A 46 10.57 6.69 2.88
CA ILE A 46 11.40 6.63 4.10
C ILE A 46 12.15 7.95 4.22
N GLU A 47 11.93 8.68 5.31
CA GLU A 47 12.62 9.94 5.58
C GLU A 47 14.12 9.73 5.86
N ASP A 48 14.93 10.77 5.65
CA ASP A 48 16.38 10.69 5.85
C ASP A 48 16.74 10.29 7.29
N HIS A 49 15.98 10.80 8.28
CA HIS A 49 16.16 10.51 9.70
C HIS A 49 15.38 9.28 10.19
N ALA A 50 14.78 8.49 9.30
CA ALA A 50 14.04 7.28 9.66
C ALA A 50 14.96 6.20 10.25
N TYR A 51 14.45 5.40 11.19
CA TYR A 51 15.19 4.32 11.84
C TYR A 51 14.27 3.16 12.21
N GLY A 52 14.86 2.00 12.55
CA GLY A 52 14.12 0.83 13.03
C GLY A 52 13.50 -0.05 11.95
N TRP A 53 14.04 0.01 10.73
CA TRP A 53 13.52 -0.65 9.53
C TRP A 53 14.39 -1.83 9.05
N ASP A 54 15.15 -2.44 9.97
CA ASP A 54 15.99 -3.60 9.69
C ASP A 54 15.16 -4.89 9.59
N VAL A 55 14.03 -4.93 10.31
CA VAL A 55 13.03 -6.00 10.18
C VAL A 55 12.15 -5.70 8.97
N PRO A 56 12.01 -6.65 8.02
CA PRO A 56 11.13 -6.46 6.87
C PRO A 56 9.67 -6.26 7.29
N VAL A 57 8.99 -5.35 6.61
CA VAL A 57 7.54 -5.19 6.74
C VAL A 57 6.83 -6.28 5.95
N MET A 58 5.62 -6.65 6.38
CA MET A 58 4.75 -7.53 5.63
C MET A 58 3.76 -6.71 4.83
N LEU A 59 3.64 -7.03 3.55
CA LEU A 59 2.57 -6.53 2.70
C LEU A 59 1.65 -7.70 2.38
N ARG A 60 0.35 -7.45 2.48
CA ARG A 60 -0.68 -8.47 2.33
C ARG A 60 -1.80 -7.95 1.44
N LEU A 61 -2.22 -8.76 0.48
CA LEU A 61 -3.46 -8.59 -0.28
C LEU A 61 -4.32 -9.84 -0.07
N VAL A 62 -5.56 -9.61 0.36
CA VAL A 62 -6.59 -10.64 0.49
C VAL A 62 -7.70 -10.30 -0.49
N THR A 63 -8.02 -11.27 -1.33
CA THR A 63 -9.16 -11.20 -2.24
C THR A 63 -10.26 -12.10 -1.72
N SER A 64 -11.52 -11.87 -2.12
CA SER A 64 -12.63 -12.64 -1.55
C SER A 64 -12.72 -14.11 -2.03
N THR A 65 -11.83 -14.56 -2.92
CA THR A 65 -11.59 -16.00 -3.15
C THR A 65 -10.79 -16.65 -2.02
N SER A 66 -10.45 -15.89 -0.97
CA SER A 66 -9.53 -16.26 0.11
C SER A 66 -8.08 -16.45 -0.38
N ASP A 67 -7.76 -15.99 -1.60
CA ASP A 67 -6.38 -15.95 -2.06
C ASP A 67 -5.65 -14.86 -1.29
N VAL A 68 -4.68 -15.28 -0.51
CA VAL A 68 -3.82 -14.43 0.31
C VAL A 68 -2.46 -14.34 -0.35
N GLN A 69 -2.10 -13.16 -0.80
CA GLN A 69 -0.74 -12.84 -1.24
C GLN A 69 -0.03 -12.12 -0.10
N GLN A 70 1.18 -12.56 0.21
CA GLN A 70 2.04 -11.98 1.24
C GLN A 70 3.48 -11.95 0.77
N TYR A 71 4.16 -10.84 1.02
CA TYR A 71 5.58 -10.71 0.75
C TYR A 71 6.21 -9.73 1.75
N ARG A 72 7.52 -9.89 1.92
CA ARG A 72 8.31 -9.12 2.88
C ARG A 72 9.19 -8.12 2.16
N GLU A 73 9.15 -6.87 2.60
CA GLU A 73 9.98 -5.80 2.05
C GLU A 73 10.86 -5.17 3.12
N LYS A 74 12.15 -5.01 2.80
CA LYS A 74 13.11 -4.43 3.73
C LYS A 74 13.24 -2.93 3.46
N LEU A 75 12.52 -2.12 4.24
CA LEU A 75 12.46 -0.68 3.99
C LEU A 75 13.80 0.05 4.23
N SER A 76 14.74 -0.57 4.96
CA SER A 76 16.10 -0.05 5.11
C SER A 76 16.92 -0.06 3.82
N ASP A 77 16.55 -0.88 2.84
CA ASP A 77 17.23 -0.97 1.54
C ASP A 77 16.67 0.04 0.52
N MET A 78 15.58 0.72 0.87
CA MET A 78 14.92 1.72 0.00
C MET A 78 15.69 3.06 -0.02
N PRO A 79 15.62 3.79 -1.14
CA PRO A 79 16.20 5.12 -1.21
C PRO A 79 15.49 6.08 -0.24
N ARG A 80 16.27 6.72 0.62
CA ARG A 80 15.76 7.75 1.54
C ARG A 80 15.33 9.00 0.79
N GLY A 81 14.31 9.67 1.32
CA GLY A 81 13.75 10.90 0.78
C GLY A 81 12.95 10.74 -0.53
N LYS A 82 12.86 9.53 -1.10
CA LYS A 82 12.16 9.26 -2.36
C LYS A 82 10.87 8.48 -2.17
N TRP A 83 9.83 8.89 -2.90
CA TRP A 83 8.59 8.12 -3.02
C TRP A 83 8.85 6.84 -3.80
N THR A 84 8.33 5.73 -3.29
CA THR A 84 8.46 4.39 -3.86
C THR A 84 7.13 3.65 -3.71
N GLU A 85 6.83 2.79 -4.67
CA GLU A 85 5.65 1.95 -4.66
C GLU A 85 6.00 0.54 -4.14
N LEU A 86 5.25 0.06 -3.13
CA LEU A 86 5.35 -1.31 -2.63
C LEU A 86 4.12 -2.10 -3.09
N ILE A 87 4.31 -3.08 -3.98
CA ILE A 87 3.23 -3.76 -4.72
C ILE A 87 2.57 -4.86 -3.88
N ALA A 88 1.51 -4.53 -3.12
CA ALA A 88 0.76 -5.40 -2.20
C ALA A 88 0.28 -6.73 -2.82
N GLY A 89 0.10 -6.76 -4.13
CA GLY A 89 -0.24 -7.95 -4.88
C GLY A 89 -0.98 -7.61 -6.16
N VAL A 90 -1.34 -8.66 -6.89
CA VAL A 90 -2.03 -8.55 -8.18
C VAL A 90 -3.26 -9.44 -8.21
N PHE A 91 -4.33 -9.00 -8.86
CA PHE A 91 -5.57 -9.78 -8.94
C PHE A 91 -6.28 -9.51 -10.26
N THR A 92 -7.05 -10.47 -10.74
CA THR A 92 -7.87 -10.30 -11.95
C THR A 92 -9.33 -10.18 -11.54
N VAL A 93 -10.01 -9.15 -12.03
CA VAL A 93 -11.45 -8.97 -11.80
C VAL A 93 -12.19 -9.96 -12.68
N THR A 94 -13.06 -10.81 -12.12
CA THR A 94 -13.91 -11.68 -12.94
C THR A 94 -15.36 -11.17 -12.99
N PRO A 95 -16.15 -11.49 -14.03
CA PRO A 95 -17.52 -10.97 -14.18
C PRO A 95 -18.49 -11.34 -13.05
N ARG A 96 -18.14 -12.30 -12.20
CA ARG A 96 -18.98 -12.77 -11.09
C ARG A 96 -18.59 -12.11 -9.75
N ASP A 97 -17.69 -11.14 -9.80
CA ASP A 97 -16.93 -10.69 -8.64
C ASP A 97 -17.30 -9.26 -8.25
N VAL A 98 -18.43 -9.10 -7.55
CA VAL A 98 -18.57 -7.95 -6.64
C VAL A 98 -17.84 -8.32 -5.35
N ARG A 99 -16.55 -7.98 -5.27
CA ARG A 99 -15.66 -8.45 -4.21
C ARG A 99 -14.99 -7.32 -3.47
N ASP A 100 -14.86 -7.52 -2.17
CA ASP A 100 -14.00 -6.69 -1.35
C ASP A 100 -12.55 -7.17 -1.48
N LEU A 101 -11.65 -6.20 -1.58
CA LEU A 101 -10.21 -6.33 -1.48
C LEU A 101 -9.81 -5.80 -0.12
N GLU A 102 -9.00 -6.55 0.60
CA GLU A 102 -8.35 -6.06 1.81
C GLU A 102 -6.84 -6.05 1.57
N PHE A 103 -6.21 -4.93 1.87
CA PHE A 103 -4.77 -4.77 1.74
C PHE A 103 -4.19 -4.19 3.01
N SER A 104 -3.00 -4.64 3.38
CA SER A 104 -2.31 -4.14 4.56
C SER A 104 -0.80 -4.10 4.38
N LEU A 105 -0.19 -3.17 5.12
CA LEU A 105 1.25 -2.99 5.28
C LEU A 105 1.51 -2.90 6.78
N PHE A 106 2.25 -3.85 7.34
CA PHE A 106 2.41 -3.94 8.79
C PHE A 106 3.75 -4.52 9.22
N GLU A 107 4.15 -4.14 10.43
CA GLU A 107 5.24 -4.79 11.17
C GLU A 107 4.86 -4.76 12.66
N LEU A 108 4.72 -5.94 13.25
CA LEU A 108 4.20 -6.14 14.61
C LEU A 108 5.32 -6.45 15.62
N GLY A 109 6.59 -6.22 15.25
CA GLY A 109 7.73 -6.50 16.10
C GLY A 109 7.85 -5.52 17.26
N SER A 110 8.79 -5.78 18.17
CA SER A 110 9.03 -4.90 19.33
C SER A 110 10.05 -3.79 19.04
N ALA A 111 10.68 -3.79 17.86
CA ALA A 111 11.69 -2.81 17.49
C ALA A 111 11.07 -1.42 17.32
N TRP A 112 11.64 -0.43 18.00
CA TRP A 112 11.23 0.96 17.84
C TRP A 112 11.58 1.48 16.46
N LYS A 113 10.61 2.12 15.79
CA LYS A 113 10.74 2.62 14.43
C LYS A 113 10.07 3.97 14.24
N SER A 114 10.53 4.73 13.24
CA SER A 114 9.93 6.00 12.83
C SER A 114 10.29 6.41 11.41
N GLY A 115 9.58 7.41 10.88
CA GLY A 115 9.97 8.10 9.65
C GLY A 115 9.49 7.42 8.36
N LEU A 116 8.56 6.46 8.47
CA LEU A 116 7.76 6.01 7.32
C LEU A 116 6.67 7.04 7.04
N VAL A 117 6.54 7.44 5.79
CA VAL A 117 5.51 8.36 5.31
C VAL A 117 4.68 7.63 4.27
N LEU A 118 3.35 7.70 4.38
CA LEU A 118 2.39 7.08 3.49
C LEU A 118 1.57 8.17 2.80
N GLN A 119 1.60 8.19 1.47
CA GLN A 119 0.73 9.05 0.67
C GLN A 119 -0.64 8.40 0.43
N GLY A 120 -0.69 7.07 0.31
CA GLY A 120 -1.94 6.35 0.09
C GLY A 120 -1.72 5.02 -0.63
N VAL A 121 -2.80 4.51 -1.22
CA VAL A 121 -2.82 3.27 -1.99
C VAL A 121 -3.31 3.54 -3.40
N VAL A 122 -2.62 2.95 -4.38
CA VAL A 122 -2.96 3.00 -5.79
C VAL A 122 -3.47 1.63 -6.22
N ILE A 123 -4.62 1.60 -6.86
CA ILE A 123 -5.19 0.41 -7.52
C ILE A 123 -5.31 0.76 -8.99
N ARG A 124 -4.60 0.03 -9.86
CA ARG A 124 -4.54 0.33 -11.30
C ARG A 124 -4.41 -0.93 -12.14
N PRO A 125 -4.80 -0.89 -13.43
CA PRO A 125 -4.54 -1.99 -14.35
C PRO A 125 -3.03 -2.29 -14.42
N LYS A 126 -2.69 -3.56 -14.34
CA LYS A 126 -1.33 -4.06 -14.57
C LYS A 126 -1.20 -4.33 -16.07
N MET A 127 -0.36 -3.53 -16.74
CA MET A 127 -0.02 -3.71 -18.16
C MET A 127 1.08 -4.76 -18.34
#